data_AF-A0A2U2B720-F1
#
_entry.id   AF-A0A2U2B720-F1
#
_cell.length_a   1.000
_cell.length_b   1.000
_cell.length_c   1.000
_cell.angle_alpha   90.00
_cell.angle_beta   90.00
_cell.angle_gamma   90.00
#
_symmetry.space_group_name_H-M   'P 1'
#
loop_
_entity.id
_entity.type
_entity.pdbx_description
1 polymer ?
#
loop_
_entity_poly.entity_id
_entity_poly.type
_entity_poly.pdbx_seq_one_letter_code
_entity_poly.pdbx_strand_id
1 'polypeptide(L)'
;MIQLRDNTRFFIYTIAFLPFILLLSSGVIMLYYHTGAPKEALIIARDGYFWLAFHKTVSMVCTPFILLHLFVKTNWVKNYFLFKLKGKFKTSNIVLFLAYFICLFTAIGSWLVFRDNDIVSQLKGLHNKIGILLIFIFCIHVWNYWTVIFNQIKRLGCKLR
;
A
#
# COMPACT_ATOMS: atom_id res chain seq x y z
N MET A 1 -21.28 11.68 19.66
CA MET A 1 -19.96 12.15 19.15
C MET A 1 -18.95 11.02 18.89
N ILE A 2 -18.75 10.07 19.81
CA ILE A 2 -17.77 8.96 19.66
C ILE A 2 -18.09 8.05 18.45
N GLN A 3 -19.36 7.73 18.23
CA GLN A 3 -19.79 6.81 17.16
C GLN A 3 -19.62 7.38 15.74
N LEU A 4 -19.84 8.70 15.57
CA LEU A 4 -19.58 9.40 14.30
C LEU A 4 -18.09 9.35 13.92
N ARG A 5 -17.21 9.55 14.91
CA ARG A 5 -15.75 9.47 14.74
C ARG A 5 -15.28 8.09 14.30
N ASP A 6 -15.90 7.03 14.81
CA ASP A 6 -15.53 5.64 14.48
C ASP A 6 -15.99 5.25 13.07
N ASN A 7 -17.18 5.70 12.65
CA ASN A 7 -17.67 5.49 11.29
C ASN A 7 -16.81 6.21 10.24
N THR A 8 -16.44 7.48 10.47
CA THR A 8 -15.56 8.24 9.56
C THR A 8 -14.20 7.56 9.40
N ARG A 9 -13.63 7.07 10.51
CA ARG A 9 -12.36 6.32 10.47
C ARG A 9 -12.47 5.03 9.67
N PHE A 10 -13.55 4.27 9.86
CA PHE A 10 -13.78 3.05 9.10
C PHE A 10 -13.91 3.33 7.60
N PHE A 11 -14.69 4.35 7.22
CA PHE A 11 -14.80 4.78 5.83
C PHE A 11 -13.44 5.14 5.22
N ILE A 12 -12.63 5.93 5.94
CA ILE A 12 -11.27 6.29 5.51
C ILE A 12 -10.39 5.04 5.32
N TYR A 13 -10.50 4.04 6.19
CA TYR A 13 -9.77 2.78 6.02
C TYR A 13 -10.23 2.03 4.77
N THR A 14 -11.53 1.97 4.51
CA THR A 14 -12.09 1.30 3.33
C THR A 14 -11.67 1.97 2.02
N ILE A 15 -11.77 3.30 1.92
CA ILE A 15 -11.36 4.03 0.72
C ILE A 15 -9.85 3.97 0.47
N ALA A 16 -9.03 3.80 1.51
CA ALA A 16 -7.59 3.57 1.36
C ALA A 16 -7.26 2.12 0.98
N PHE A 17 -8.06 1.16 1.46
CA PHE A 17 -7.85 -0.26 1.23
C PHE A 17 -7.97 -0.63 -0.25
N LEU A 18 -9.05 -0.21 -0.93
CA LEU A 18 -9.32 -0.65 -2.30
C LEU A 18 -8.25 -0.19 -3.31
N PRO A 19 -7.83 1.09 -3.37
CA PRO A 19 -6.74 1.51 -4.23
C PRO A 19 -5.41 0.83 -3.87
N PHE A 20 -5.18 0.52 -2.60
CA PHE A 20 -3.96 -0.19 -2.19
C PHE A 20 -3.94 -1.63 -2.69
N ILE A 21 -5.08 -2.33 -2.66
CA ILE A 21 -5.19 -3.65 -3.30
C ILE A 21 -4.85 -3.56 -4.79
N LEU A 22 -5.41 -2.59 -5.51
CA LEU A 22 -5.10 -2.38 -6.93
C LEU A 22 -3.62 -2.07 -7.17
N LEU A 23 -2.99 -1.29 -6.28
CA LEU A 23 -1.57 -0.99 -6.35
C LEU A 23 -0.73 -2.27 -6.20
N LEU A 24 -1.03 -3.10 -5.21
CA LEU A 24 -0.32 -4.35 -4.96
C LEU A 24 -0.53 -5.35 -6.10
N SER A 25 -1.76 -5.52 -6.58
CA SER A 25 -2.08 -6.42 -7.70
C SER A 25 -1.38 -6.00 -8.99
N SER A 26 -1.41 -4.70 -9.34
CA SER A 26 -0.65 -4.20 -10.50
C SER A 26 0.86 -4.33 -10.30
N GLY A 27 1.36 -4.19 -9.08
CA GLY A 27 2.76 -4.44 -8.74
C GLY A 27 3.19 -5.89 -8.99
N VAL A 28 2.34 -6.87 -8.64
CA VAL A 28 2.58 -8.30 -8.94
C VAL A 28 2.66 -8.54 -10.45
N ILE A 29 1.74 -7.95 -11.22
CA ILE A 29 1.77 -8.06 -12.69
C ILE A 29 3.04 -7.41 -13.25
N MET A 30 3.46 -6.27 -12.71
CA MET A 30 4.71 -5.62 -13.12
C MET A 30 5.96 -6.43 -12.81
N LEU A 31 5.95 -7.29 -11.79
CA LEU A 31 7.07 -8.20 -11.53
C LEU A 31 7.34 -9.11 -12.73
N TYR A 32 6.30 -9.66 -13.37
CA TYR A 32 6.45 -10.52 -14.55
C TYR A 32 7.24 -9.82 -15.67
N TYR A 33 6.89 -8.57 -15.98
CA TYR A 33 7.58 -7.76 -16.98
C TYR A 33 8.98 -7.35 -16.52
N HIS A 34 9.17 -7.03 -15.24
CA HIS A 34 10.49 -6.68 -14.69
C HIS A 34 11.46 -7.87 -14.61
N THR A 35 10.95 -9.11 -14.61
CA THR A 35 11.76 -10.33 -14.59
C THR A 35 12.16 -10.84 -15.99
N GLY A 36 11.85 -10.07 -17.04
CA GLY A 36 12.35 -10.34 -18.39
C GLY A 36 11.29 -10.75 -19.41
N ALA A 37 10.00 -10.74 -19.06
CA ALA A 37 8.97 -10.92 -20.06
C ALA A 37 8.97 -9.76 -21.07
N PRO A 38 8.75 -10.02 -22.37
CA PRO A 38 8.59 -8.97 -23.37
C PRO A 38 7.47 -8.01 -22.97
N LYS A 39 7.61 -6.72 -23.24
CA LYS A 39 6.57 -5.74 -22.88
C LYS A 39 5.30 -5.92 -23.70
N GLU A 40 5.40 -6.58 -24.84
CA GLU A 40 4.32 -6.91 -25.77
C GLU A 40 3.51 -8.11 -25.28
N ALA A 41 4.02 -8.90 -24.32
CA ALA A 41 3.31 -10.04 -23.76
C ALA A 41 2.03 -9.59 -23.04
N LEU A 42 0.94 -10.29 -23.30
CA LEU A 42 -0.37 -9.93 -22.76
C LEU A 42 -0.64 -10.64 -21.42
N ILE A 43 -0.99 -9.86 -20.40
CA ILE A 43 -1.58 -10.33 -19.14
C ILE A 43 -2.96 -9.69 -19.01
N ILE A 44 -4.00 -10.52 -18.93
CA ILE A 44 -5.41 -10.09 -18.86
C ILE A 44 -5.73 -9.12 -20.02
N ALA A 45 -5.38 -9.56 -21.25
CA ALA A 45 -5.59 -8.81 -22.49
C ALA A 45 -4.94 -7.42 -22.57
N ARG A 46 -3.94 -7.13 -21.74
CA ARG A 46 -3.18 -5.87 -21.73
C ARG A 46 -1.68 -6.11 -21.69
N ASP A 47 -0.91 -5.22 -22.32
CA ASP A 47 0.53 -5.30 -22.43
C ASP A 47 1.27 -4.65 -21.22
N GLY A 48 2.58 -4.80 -21.16
CA GLY A 48 3.43 -4.24 -20.11
C GLY A 48 3.49 -2.72 -20.10
N TYR A 49 3.23 -2.05 -21.22
CA TYR A 49 3.16 -0.59 -21.28
C TYR A 49 1.92 -0.07 -20.55
N PHE A 50 0.77 -0.70 -20.81
CA PHE A 50 -0.47 -0.44 -20.09
C PHE A 50 -0.29 -0.69 -18.59
N TRP A 51 0.23 -1.87 -18.20
CA TRP A 51 0.37 -2.22 -16.77
C TRP A 51 1.31 -1.27 -16.03
N LEU A 52 2.39 -0.79 -16.68
CA LEU A 52 3.28 0.20 -16.10
C LEU A 52 2.58 1.55 -15.90
N ALA A 53 1.85 2.01 -16.91
CA ALA A 53 1.08 3.26 -16.82
C ALA A 53 0.01 3.17 -15.73
N PHE A 54 -0.75 2.07 -15.72
CA PHE A 54 -1.77 1.78 -14.72
C PHE A 54 -1.20 1.75 -13.31
N HIS A 55 -0.10 1.04 -13.08
CA HIS A 55 0.56 0.96 -11.78
C HIS A 55 1.00 2.34 -11.27
N LYS A 56 1.57 3.19 -12.15
CA LYS A 56 1.94 4.57 -11.83
C LYS A 56 0.72 5.42 -11.47
N THR A 57 -0.36 5.34 -12.25
CA THR A 57 -1.58 6.09 -11.98
C THR A 57 -2.22 5.67 -10.65
N VAL A 58 -2.32 4.36 -10.41
CA VAL A 58 -2.87 3.83 -9.15
C VAL A 58 -1.99 4.23 -7.96
N SER A 59 -0.66 4.24 -8.08
CA SER A 59 0.23 4.65 -6.98
C SER A 59 0.08 6.14 -6.63
N MET A 60 -0.11 7.00 -7.63
CA MET A 60 -0.40 8.42 -7.44
C MET A 60 -1.72 8.65 -6.71
N VAL A 61 -2.76 7.88 -7.03
CA VAL A 61 -4.07 7.96 -6.35
C VAL A 61 -4.02 7.35 -4.94
N CYS A 62 -3.29 6.23 -4.79
CA CYS A 62 -3.21 5.49 -3.54
C CYS A 62 -2.43 6.25 -2.47
N THR A 63 -1.38 6.98 -2.86
CA THR A 63 -0.50 7.70 -1.92
C THR A 63 -1.27 8.70 -1.03
N PRO A 64 -2.09 9.62 -1.56
CA PRO A 64 -2.95 10.49 -0.75
C PRO A 64 -3.85 9.75 0.22
N PHE A 65 -4.45 8.62 -0.18
CA PHE A 65 -5.32 7.84 0.69
C PHE A 65 -4.56 7.14 1.82
N ILE A 66 -3.32 6.70 1.58
CA ILE A 66 -2.45 6.15 2.63
C ILE A 66 -2.03 7.26 3.60
N LEU A 67 -1.68 8.44 3.09
CA LEU A 67 -1.38 9.59 3.95
C LEU A 67 -2.59 9.97 4.80
N LEU A 68 -3.81 9.94 4.23
CA LEU A 68 -5.06 10.17 4.97
C LEU A 68 -5.29 9.07 6.03
N HIS A 69 -5.03 7.80 5.70
CA HIS A 69 -5.08 6.69 6.65
C HIS A 69 -4.12 6.90 7.82
N LEU A 70 -2.89 7.32 7.55
CA LEU A 70 -1.89 7.63 8.58
C LEU A 70 -2.27 8.86 9.40
N PHE A 71 -2.88 9.87 8.77
CA PHE A 71 -3.36 11.07 9.43
C PHE A 71 -4.44 10.77 10.46
N VAL A 72 -5.43 9.91 10.16
CA VAL A 72 -6.42 9.49 11.17
C VAL A 72 -5.83 8.60 12.28
N LYS A 73 -4.59 8.12 12.07
CA LYS A 73 -3.76 7.39 13.02
C LYS A 73 -2.63 8.25 13.59
N THR A 74 -2.78 9.57 13.66
CA THR A 74 -1.75 10.51 14.20
C THR A 74 -1.14 10.06 15.52
N ASN A 75 -1.92 9.53 16.46
CA ASN A 75 -1.37 9.00 17.73
C ASN A 75 -0.39 7.84 17.52
N TRP A 76 -0.67 6.95 16.57
CA TRP A 76 0.25 5.85 16.24
C TRP A 76 1.53 6.40 15.60
N VAL A 77 1.41 7.32 14.64
CA VAL A 77 2.56 7.96 13.96
C VAL A 77 3.41 8.75 14.95
N LYS A 78 2.79 9.55 15.82
CA LYS A 78 3.49 10.29 16.89
C LYS A 78 4.24 9.32 17.82
N ASN A 79 3.58 8.25 18.25
CA ASN A 79 4.21 7.26 19.13
C ASN A 79 5.32 6.47 18.43
N TYR A 80 5.28 6.32 17.11
CA TYR A 80 6.36 5.75 16.32
C TYR A 80 7.63 6.61 16.43
N PHE A 81 7.53 7.90 16.10
CA PHE A 81 8.67 8.82 16.17
C PHE A 81 9.18 9.08 17.59
N LEU A 82 8.32 8.94 18.60
CA LEU A 82 8.71 9.05 20.02
C LEU A 82 9.21 7.72 20.62
N PHE A 83 9.31 6.64 19.83
CA PHE A 83 9.67 5.29 20.32
C PHE A 83 8.77 4.78 21.47
N LYS A 84 7.52 5.24 21.51
CA LYS A 84 6.51 4.91 22.55
C LYS A 84 5.43 3.94 22.05
N LEU A 85 5.68 3.24 20.94
CA LEU A 85 4.72 2.31 20.36
C LEU A 85 4.41 1.12 21.27
N LYS A 86 3.13 0.98 21.61
CA LYS A 86 2.56 -0.18 22.32
C LYS A 86 1.53 -0.87 21.44
N GLY A 87 1.33 -2.16 21.64
CA GLY A 87 0.28 -2.94 20.97
C GLY A 87 0.79 -4.26 20.40
N LYS A 88 -0.14 -5.23 20.30
CA LYS A 88 0.11 -6.61 19.87
C LYS A 88 0.76 -6.69 18.48
N PHE A 89 0.38 -5.81 17.57
CA PHE A 89 0.79 -5.84 16.16
C PHE A 89 1.76 -4.70 15.77
N LYS A 90 2.48 -4.13 16.74
CA LYS A 90 3.37 -2.97 16.49
C LYS A 90 4.43 -3.27 15.41
N THR A 91 5.02 -4.47 15.44
CA THR A 91 6.12 -4.84 14.54
C THR A 91 5.66 -4.90 13.09
N SER A 92 4.55 -5.61 12.81
CA SER A 92 4.02 -5.70 11.44
C SER A 92 3.65 -4.31 10.90
N ASN A 93 3.11 -3.43 11.74
CA ASN A 93 2.74 -2.08 11.32
C ASN A 93 3.96 -1.21 11.01
N ILE A 94 5.02 -1.31 11.81
CA ILE A 94 6.30 -0.61 11.56
C ILE A 94 6.90 -1.10 10.24
N VAL A 95 6.99 -2.43 10.05
CA VAL A 95 7.56 -3.00 8.83
C VAL A 95 6.74 -2.59 7.61
N LEU A 96 5.40 -2.61 7.70
CA LEU A 96 4.52 -2.16 6.61
C LEU A 96 4.75 -0.69 6.26
N PHE A 97 4.83 0.16 7.29
CA PHE A 97 5.08 1.58 7.14
C PHE A 97 6.44 1.83 6.45
N LEU A 98 7.52 1.21 6.94
CA LEU A 98 8.85 1.37 6.36
C LEU A 98 8.92 0.83 4.93
N ALA A 99 8.40 -0.37 4.68
CA ALA A 99 8.38 -0.96 3.34
C ALA A 99 7.65 -0.06 2.35
N TYR A 100 6.51 0.52 2.76
CA TYR A 100 5.75 1.43 1.92
C TYR A 100 6.56 2.69 1.56
N PHE A 101 7.17 3.35 2.55
CA PHE A 101 7.96 4.55 2.29
C PHE A 101 9.22 4.26 1.47
N ILE A 102 9.89 3.12 1.68
CA ILE A 102 11.01 2.71 0.83
C ILE A 102 10.54 2.46 -0.61
N CYS A 103 9.40 1.78 -0.82
CA CYS A 103 8.82 1.63 -2.16
C CYS A 103 8.49 2.98 -2.80
N LEU A 104 7.92 3.92 -2.04
CA LEU A 104 7.61 5.26 -2.51
C LEU A 104 8.87 6.01 -2.96
N PHE A 105 9.92 6.05 -2.12
CA PHE A 105 11.15 6.75 -2.44
C PHE A 105 11.93 6.11 -3.60
N THR A 106 11.96 4.78 -3.67
CA THR A 106 12.59 4.08 -4.81
C THR A 106 11.82 4.31 -6.12
N ALA A 107 10.48 4.39 -6.08
CA ALA A 107 9.67 4.73 -7.24
C ALA A 107 9.90 6.17 -7.70
N ILE A 108 9.86 7.14 -6.78
CA ILE A 108 10.14 8.56 -7.07
C ILE A 108 11.56 8.72 -7.60
N GLY A 109 12.55 8.10 -6.95
CA GLY A 109 13.95 8.15 -7.35
C GLY A 109 14.16 7.61 -8.77
N SER A 110 13.62 6.42 -9.06
CA SER A 110 13.78 5.78 -10.36
C SER A 110 12.99 6.47 -11.49
N TRP A 111 11.87 7.13 -11.18
CA TRP A 111 11.04 7.77 -12.19
C TRP A 111 11.41 9.24 -12.43
N LEU A 112 11.54 10.02 -11.36
CA LEU A 112 11.59 11.48 -11.44
C LEU A 112 13.01 12.02 -11.25
N VAL A 113 13.84 11.39 -10.42
CA VAL A 113 15.13 11.97 -10.00
C VAL A 113 16.28 11.50 -10.89
N PHE A 114 16.37 10.19 -11.16
CA PHE A 114 17.56 9.60 -11.77
C PHE A 114 17.33 8.99 -13.16
N ARG A 115 16.28 9.41 -13.87
CA ARG A 115 15.70 8.74 -15.06
C ARG A 115 16.71 8.14 -16.06
N ASP A 116 17.84 8.80 -16.31
CA ASP A 116 18.85 8.42 -17.31
C ASP A 116 20.20 7.98 -16.69
N ASN A 117 20.19 7.57 -15.41
CA ASN A 117 21.37 7.15 -14.66
C ASN A 117 21.33 5.64 -14.38
N ASP A 118 22.50 4.99 -14.37
CA ASP A 118 22.68 3.57 -14.06
C ASP A 118 22.05 3.14 -12.73
N ILE A 119 21.95 4.06 -11.76
CA ILE A 119 21.32 3.83 -10.45
C ILE A 119 19.83 3.45 -10.55
N VAL A 120 19.16 3.78 -11.66
CA VAL A 120 17.75 3.42 -11.89
C VAL A 120 17.54 1.91 -11.86
N SER A 121 18.48 1.15 -12.40
CA SER A 121 18.41 -0.32 -12.40
C SER A 121 18.42 -0.87 -10.96
N GLN A 122 19.29 -0.31 -10.12
CA GLN A 122 19.42 -0.68 -8.71
C GLN A 122 18.17 -0.29 -7.92
N LEU A 123 17.65 0.93 -8.13
CA LEU A 123 16.43 1.41 -7.48
C LEU A 123 15.21 0.56 -7.86
N LYS A 124 15.08 0.16 -9.14
CA LYS A 124 14.03 -0.76 -9.59
C LYS A 124 14.18 -2.14 -8.94
N GLY A 125 15.41 -2.67 -8.88
CA GLY A 125 15.70 -3.94 -8.21
C GLY A 125 15.33 -3.91 -6.73
N LEU A 126 15.66 -2.83 -6.02
CA LEU A 126 15.28 -2.62 -4.63
C LEU A 126 13.76 -2.47 -4.48
N HIS A 127 13.12 -1.67 -5.33
CA HIS A 127 11.68 -1.47 -5.35
C HIS A 127 10.92 -2.79 -5.49
N ASN A 128 11.35 -3.67 -6.40
CA ASN A 128 10.71 -4.97 -6.61
C ASN A 128 10.82 -5.87 -5.36
N LYS A 129 12.01 -5.96 -4.74
CA LYS A 129 12.24 -6.77 -3.53
C LYS A 129 11.42 -6.26 -2.34
N ILE A 130 11.43 -4.95 -2.11
CA ILE A 130 10.65 -4.34 -1.03
C ILE A 130 9.15 -4.39 -1.32
N GLY A 131 8.75 -4.31 -2.60
CA GLY A 131 7.36 -4.47 -3.03
C GLY A 131 6.80 -5.86 -2.69
N ILE A 132 7.59 -6.92 -2.89
CA ILE A 132 7.20 -8.28 -2.48
C ILE A 132 7.03 -8.35 -0.95
N LEU A 133 7.99 -7.80 -0.20
CA LEU A 133 7.89 -7.71 1.27
C LEU A 133 6.64 -6.94 1.70
N LEU A 134 6.34 -5.82 1.03
CA LEU A 134 5.16 -4.99 1.28
C LEU A 134 3.87 -5.79 1.12
N ILE A 135 3.75 -6.57 0.04
CA ILE A 135 2.59 -7.44 -0.21
C ILE A 135 2.42 -8.44 0.94
N PHE A 136 3.49 -9.14 1.31
CA PHE A 136 3.44 -10.16 2.36
C PHE A 136 3.04 -9.58 3.72
N ILE A 137 3.68 -8.47 4.12
CA ILE A 137 3.39 -7.81 5.39
C ILE A 137 2.00 -7.18 5.39
N PHE A 138 1.50 -6.71 4.24
CA PHE A 138 0.14 -6.24 4.12
C PHE A 138 -0.88 -7.35 4.36
N CYS A 139 -0.68 -8.55 3.81
CA CYS A 139 -1.54 -9.71 4.10
C CYS A 139 -1.56 -10.02 5.61
N ILE A 140 -0.40 -10.00 6.26
CA ILE A 140 -0.30 -10.16 7.73
C ILE A 140 -1.05 -9.05 8.46
N HIS A 141 -0.94 -7.80 8.01
CA HIS A 141 -1.65 -6.67 8.60
C HIS A 141 -3.17 -6.89 8.51
N VAL A 142 -3.70 -7.23 7.33
CA VAL A 142 -5.13 -7.52 7.16
C VAL A 142 -5.58 -8.67 8.07
N TRP A 143 -4.80 -9.74 8.13
CA TRP A 143 -5.08 -10.89 9.00
C TRP A 143 -5.13 -10.50 10.49
N ASN A 144 -4.13 -9.75 10.96
CA ASN A 144 -4.05 -9.27 12.34
C ASN A 144 -5.27 -8.42 12.75
N TYR A 145 -5.86 -7.69 11.80
CA TYR A 145 -7.02 -6.83 12.04
C TYR A 145 -8.34 -7.42 11.54
N TRP A 146 -8.36 -8.69 11.10
CA TRP A 146 -9.54 -9.32 10.49
C TRP A 146 -10.78 -9.27 11.38
N THR A 147 -10.63 -9.60 12.67
CA THR A 147 -11.74 -9.57 13.63
C THR A 147 -12.30 -8.16 13.84
N VAL A 148 -11.44 -7.14 13.82
CA VAL A 148 -11.85 -5.73 13.94
C VAL A 148 -12.63 -5.33 12.69
N ILE A 149 -12.15 -5.69 11.51
CA ILE A 149 -12.81 -5.40 10.22
C ILE A 149 -14.19 -6.06 10.19
N PHE A 150 -14.26 -7.36 10.47
CA PHE A 150 -15.50 -8.14 10.45
C PHE A 150 -16.56 -7.57 11.42
N ASN A 151 -16.14 -7.24 12.64
CA ASN A 151 -17.04 -6.66 13.64
C ASN A 151 -17.59 -5.30 13.21
N GLN A 152 -16.81 -4.47 12.52
CA GLN A 152 -17.27 -3.18 12.00
C GLN A 152 -18.25 -3.36 10.83
N ILE A 153 -17.98 -4.28 9.91
CA ILE A 153 -18.89 -4.63 8.81
C ILE A 153 -20.24 -5.10 9.36
N LYS A 154 -20.24 -6.03 10.33
CA LYS A 154 -21.46 -6.53 10.97
C LYS A 154 -22.27 -5.39 11.62
N ARG A 155 -21.60 -4.49 12.32
CA ARG A 155 -22.24 -3.32 12.96
C ARG A 155 -22.91 -2.38 11.95
N LEU A 156 -22.29 -2.16 10.79
CA LEU A 156 -22.86 -1.34 9.72
C LEU A 156 -24.05 -2.04 9.06
N GLY A 157 -23.96 -3.34 8.79
CA GLY A 157 -25.05 -4.13 8.22
C GLY A 157 -26.30 -4.20 9.10
N CYS A 158 -26.13 -4.27 10.43
CA CYS A 158 -27.26 -4.23 11.38
C CYS A 158 -27.95 -2.86 11.47
N LYS A 159 -27.35 -1.77 11.00
CA LYS A 159 -27.96 -0.43 11.01
C LYS A 159 -28.76 -0.11 9.75
N LEU A 160 -28.59 -0.90 8.69
CA LEU A 160 -29.26 -0.73 7.40
C LEU A 160 -30.53 -1.59 7.29
N ARG A 161 -30.83 -2.38 8.32
CA ARG A 161 -32.09 -3.10 8.52
C ARG A 161 -32.90 -2.38 9.59
#